data_AF-A0A7Y3AJ19-F1
#
_entry.id   AF-A0A7Y3AJ19-F1
#
_cell.length_a   1.000
_cell.length_b   1.000
_cell.length_c   1.000
_cell.angle_alpha   90.00
_cell.angle_beta   90.00
_cell.angle_gamma   90.00
#
_symmetry.space_group_name_H-M   'P 1'
#
loop_
_entity.id
_entity.type
_entity.pdbx_description
1 polymer ?
#
loop_
_entity_poly.entity_id
_entity_poly.type
_entity_poly.pdbx_seq_one_letter_code
_entity_poly.pdbx_strand_id
1 'polypeptide(L)'
;LLADVSDPLRSFSGIVARHLGQDVDTSQLWNAMGYTTGNGRDMTSVMHRMTGPPIHEQTLGSADVMLLRLLHGDESMGGTKQPYDPRIHFVLIRSAYLDANPGNEPLRKWLDDALATFDEIYSGKRPGFIDGYEALKAAITPWGN
;
A
#
# COMPACT_ATOMS: atom_id res chain seq x y z
N LEU A 1 -0.53 -5.29 -16.47
CA LEU A 1 -0.76 -4.70 -15.14
C LEU A 1 -1.09 -3.23 -15.34
N LEU A 2 -2.13 -2.72 -14.69
CA LEU A 2 -2.37 -1.29 -14.58
C LEU A 2 -2.27 -0.92 -13.09
N ALA A 3 -1.07 -1.13 -12.52
CA ALA A 3 -0.73 -0.49 -11.26
C ALA A 3 -0.80 1.01 -11.50
N ASP A 4 -1.54 1.73 -10.65
CA ASP A 4 -1.74 3.18 -10.76
C ASP A 4 -2.54 3.66 -11.99
N VAL A 5 -3.53 2.88 -12.46
CA VAL A 5 -4.41 3.26 -13.60
C VAL A 5 -5.07 4.63 -13.43
N SER A 6 -5.23 5.05 -12.18
CA SER A 6 -6.01 6.22 -11.86
C SER A 6 -5.31 7.52 -12.19
N ASP A 7 -3.98 7.58 -12.14
CA ASP A 7 -3.21 8.76 -12.51
C ASP A 7 -3.32 9.06 -14.02
N PRO A 8 -3.10 8.08 -14.93
CA PRO A 8 -3.40 8.25 -16.35
C PRO A 8 -4.86 8.61 -16.64
N LEU A 9 -5.82 8.02 -15.94
CA LEU A 9 -7.24 8.32 -16.14
C LEU A 9 -7.63 9.72 -15.62
N ARG A 10 -7.10 10.15 -14.46
CA ARG A 10 -7.26 11.52 -13.96
C ARG A 10 -6.65 12.53 -14.93
N SER A 11 -5.46 12.24 -15.45
CA SER A 11 -4.81 13.08 -16.47
C SER A 11 -5.65 13.16 -17.75
N PHE A 12 -6.16 12.03 -18.26
CA PHE A 12 -7.04 12.01 -19.42
C PHE A 12 -8.33 12.80 -19.18
N SER A 13 -8.94 12.70 -17.99
CA SER A 13 -10.11 13.49 -17.63
C SER A 13 -9.85 15.01 -17.67
N GLY A 14 -8.65 15.44 -17.28
CA GLY A 14 -8.21 16.84 -17.39
C GLY A 14 -7.94 17.29 -18.83
N ILE A 15 -7.56 16.39 -19.73
CA ILE A 15 -7.45 16.68 -21.17
C ILE A 15 -8.85 16.90 -21.76
N VAL A 16 -9.82 16.02 -21.44
CA VAL A 16 -11.20 16.13 -21.92
C VAL A 16 -11.87 17.42 -21.41
N ALA A 17 -11.73 17.73 -20.12
CA ALA A 17 -12.31 18.94 -19.55
C ALA A 17 -11.79 20.22 -20.23
N ARG A 18 -10.48 20.31 -20.47
CA ARG A 18 -9.86 21.43 -21.20
C ARG A 18 -10.37 21.53 -22.63
N HIS A 19 -10.55 20.40 -23.33
CA HIS A 19 -11.12 20.41 -24.68
C HIS A 19 -12.55 20.97 -24.70
N LEU A 20 -13.32 20.73 -23.63
CA LEU A 20 -14.67 21.26 -23.43
C LEU A 20 -14.69 22.68 -22.84
N GLY A 21 -13.53 23.33 -22.68
CA GLY A 21 -13.42 24.68 -22.13
C GLY A 21 -13.70 24.78 -20.63
N GLN A 22 -13.61 23.67 -19.90
CA GLN A 22 -13.82 23.61 -18.45
C GLN A 22 -12.46 23.56 -17.73
N ASP A 23 -12.26 24.43 -16.76
CA ASP A 23 -11.13 24.39 -15.84
C ASP A 23 -11.54 23.67 -14.56
N VAL A 24 -11.11 22.42 -14.41
CA VAL A 24 -11.51 21.54 -13.30
C VAL A 24 -10.30 20.94 -12.64
N ASP A 25 -10.29 20.97 -11.31
CA ASP A 25 -9.39 20.15 -10.51
C ASP A 25 -9.88 18.69 -10.59
N THR A 26 -9.17 17.89 -11.39
CA THR A 26 -9.53 16.48 -11.62
C THR A 26 -9.44 15.63 -10.36
N SER A 27 -8.61 16.00 -9.39
CA SER A 27 -8.51 15.28 -8.13
C SER A 27 -9.76 15.51 -7.28
N GLN A 28 -10.21 16.77 -7.19
CA GLN A 28 -11.46 17.11 -6.50
C GLN A 28 -12.68 16.53 -7.19
N LEU A 29 -12.73 16.58 -8.53
CA LEU A 29 -13.82 16.02 -9.33
C LEU A 29 -13.98 14.52 -9.05
N TRP A 30 -12.89 13.76 -9.07
CA TRP A 30 -12.94 12.33 -8.83
C TRP A 30 -13.38 11.99 -7.40
N ASN A 31 -12.87 12.72 -6.39
CA ASN A 31 -13.33 12.58 -5.01
C ASN A 31 -14.84 12.86 -4.87
N ALA A 32 -15.34 13.92 -5.52
CA ALA A 32 -16.76 14.25 -5.53
C ALA A 32 -17.61 13.18 -6.23
N MET A 33 -17.05 12.48 -7.21
CA MET A 33 -17.67 11.33 -7.87
C MET A 33 -17.59 10.02 -7.08
N GLY A 34 -17.05 10.05 -5.85
CA GLY A 34 -16.98 8.88 -4.96
C GLY A 34 -15.75 8.01 -5.14
N TYR A 35 -14.75 8.46 -5.90
CA TYR A 35 -13.44 7.81 -5.94
C TYR A 35 -12.71 8.06 -4.61
N THR A 36 -12.26 6.98 -3.95
CA THR A 36 -11.75 7.04 -2.56
C THR A 36 -10.32 6.52 -2.41
N THR A 37 -9.66 6.19 -3.50
CA THR A 37 -8.37 5.51 -3.43
C THR A 37 -7.25 6.51 -3.20
N GLY A 38 -6.78 6.55 -1.96
CA GLY A 38 -5.81 7.52 -1.45
C GLY A 38 -4.65 6.86 -0.69
N ASN A 39 -4.58 5.54 -0.64
CA ASN A 39 -3.52 4.83 0.06
C ASN A 39 -2.95 3.68 -0.79
N GLY A 40 -1.78 3.19 -0.39
CA GLY A 40 -1.06 2.15 -1.11
C GLY A 40 -1.80 0.83 -1.31
N ARG A 41 -2.86 0.56 -0.53
CA ARG A 41 -3.75 -0.61 -0.74
C ARG A 41 -4.46 -0.54 -2.08
N ASP A 42 -4.71 0.67 -2.57
CA ASP A 42 -5.44 0.93 -3.80
C ASP A 42 -4.54 1.02 -5.04
N MET A 43 -3.23 1.17 -4.82
CA MET A 43 -2.22 1.08 -5.88
C MET A 43 -1.92 -0.39 -6.26
N THR A 44 -2.58 -1.33 -5.61
CA THR A 44 -2.37 -2.76 -5.82
C THR A 44 -3.41 -3.35 -6.76
N SER A 45 -2.93 -4.15 -7.73
CA SER A 45 -3.80 -4.87 -8.65
C SER A 45 -4.23 -6.20 -8.04
N VAL A 46 -5.53 -6.37 -7.79
CA VAL A 46 -6.12 -7.70 -7.58
C VAL A 46 -6.57 -8.20 -8.96
N MET A 47 -5.90 -9.22 -9.49
CA MET A 47 -6.38 -9.87 -10.71
C MET A 47 -7.47 -10.87 -10.34
N HIS A 48 -8.72 -10.49 -10.61
CA HIS A 48 -9.84 -11.43 -10.59
C HIS A 48 -9.73 -12.35 -11.81
N ARG A 49 -9.53 -13.65 -11.58
CA ARG A 49 -9.61 -14.67 -12.64
C ARG A 49 -11.07 -14.84 -13.07
N MET A 50 -11.29 -15.22 -14.33
CA MET A 50 -12.62 -15.62 -14.82
C MET A 50 -13.20 -16.81 -14.03
N THR A 51 -12.32 -17.67 -13.51
CA THR A 51 -12.63 -18.78 -12.60
C THR A 51 -11.47 -19.03 -11.64
N GLY A 52 -11.78 -19.38 -10.39
CA GLY A 52 -10.81 -19.66 -9.33
C GLY A 52 -10.49 -18.46 -8.42
N PRO A 53 -9.63 -18.67 -7.40
CA PRO A 53 -9.29 -17.63 -6.42
C PRO A 53 -8.52 -16.46 -7.06
N PRO A 54 -8.61 -15.24 -6.49
CA PRO A 54 -7.91 -14.06 -7.00
C PRO A 54 -6.39 -14.24 -6.96
N ILE A 55 -5.69 -13.62 -7.91
CA ILE A 55 -4.22 -13.48 -7.84
C ILE A 55 -3.92 -12.13 -7.19
N HIS A 56 -3.17 -12.18 -6.09
CA HIS A 56 -2.60 -11.02 -5.44
C HIS A 56 -1.21 -10.75 -6.01
N GLU A 57 -1.01 -9.59 -6.65
CA GLU A 57 0.26 -9.20 -7.26
C GLU A 57 0.74 -7.87 -6.68
N GLN A 58 2.04 -7.80 -6.34
CA GLN A 58 2.65 -6.57 -5.83
C GLN A 58 3.63 -6.01 -6.85
N THR A 59 3.47 -4.74 -7.21
CA THR A 59 4.44 -4.01 -8.01
C THR A 59 5.51 -3.45 -7.07
N LEU A 60 6.78 -3.84 -7.27
CA LEU A 60 7.89 -3.52 -6.36
C LEU A 60 8.50 -2.11 -6.55
N GLY A 61 7.91 -1.25 -7.40
CA GLY A 61 8.48 0.05 -7.72
C GLY A 61 8.70 0.97 -6.50
N SER A 62 7.85 0.86 -5.47
CA SER A 62 8.03 1.60 -4.22
C SER A 62 9.13 1.02 -3.33
N ALA A 63 9.41 -0.29 -3.42
CA ALA A 63 10.49 -0.95 -2.70
C ALA A 63 11.86 -0.60 -3.30
N ASP A 64 11.98 -0.51 -4.63
CA ASP A 64 13.24 -0.09 -5.29
C ASP A 64 13.64 1.34 -4.92
N VAL A 65 12.68 2.28 -4.98
CA VAL A 65 12.92 3.67 -4.59
C VAL A 65 13.29 3.78 -3.11
N MET A 66 12.68 2.95 -2.26
CA MET A 66 13.00 2.89 -0.84
C MET A 66 14.41 2.34 -0.61
N LEU A 67 14.83 1.29 -1.33
CA LEU A 67 16.19 0.75 -1.25
C LEU A 67 17.23 1.80 -1.63
N LEU A 68 16.98 2.58 -2.69
CA LEU A 68 17.87 3.67 -3.09
C LEU A 68 18.03 4.73 -1.98
N ARG A 69 16.95 5.06 -1.26
CA ARG A 69 17.01 6.00 -0.14
C ARG A 69 17.83 5.46 1.03
N LEU A 70 17.68 4.17 1.34
CA LEU A 70 18.52 3.50 2.33
C LEU A 70 20.00 3.53 1.95
N LEU A 71 20.32 3.23 0.69
CA LEU A 71 21.70 3.26 0.19
C LEU A 71 22.30 4.67 0.24
N HIS A 72 21.49 5.71 0.08
CA HIS A 72 21.90 7.11 0.22
C HIS A 72 21.97 7.58 1.69
N GLY A 73 21.54 6.76 2.65
CA GLY A 73 21.51 7.11 4.07
C GLY A 73 20.48 8.18 4.44
N ASP A 74 19.53 8.47 3.56
CA ASP A 74 18.47 9.47 3.78
C ASP A 74 17.12 8.96 3.30
N GLU A 75 16.37 8.39 4.24
CA GLU A 75 15.01 7.90 4.01
C GLU A 75 13.97 9.01 3.79
N SER A 76 14.29 10.22 4.25
CA SER A 76 13.39 11.36 4.25
C SER A 76 13.47 12.22 2.98
N MET A 77 14.47 11.97 2.13
CA MET A 77 14.75 12.78 0.94
C MET A 77 14.82 14.28 1.31
N GLY A 78 15.72 14.64 2.22
CA GLY A 78 15.87 15.99 2.75
C GLY A 78 14.63 16.49 3.50
N GLY A 79 13.90 15.59 4.17
CA GLY A 79 12.67 15.90 4.89
C GLY A 79 11.41 16.08 4.01
N THR A 80 11.52 15.91 2.69
CA THR A 80 10.38 16.08 1.76
C THR A 80 9.45 14.87 1.71
N LYS A 81 9.89 13.73 2.24
CA LYS A 81 9.13 12.48 2.31
C LYS A 81 9.11 11.94 3.73
N GLN A 82 7.97 11.36 4.09
CA GLN A 82 7.88 10.55 5.30
C GLN A 82 8.67 9.25 5.11
N PRO A 83 9.20 8.67 6.19
CA PRO A 83 9.78 7.33 6.17
C PRO A 83 8.83 6.30 5.56
N TYR A 84 9.44 5.29 4.95
CA TYR A 84 8.72 4.24 4.25
C TYR A 84 7.83 3.44 5.21
N ASP A 85 6.63 3.11 4.76
CA ASP A 85 5.63 2.39 5.55
C ASP A 85 5.39 0.98 4.96
N PRO A 86 5.98 -0.07 5.54
CA PRO A 86 5.89 -1.43 5.02
C PRO A 86 4.50 -2.07 5.21
N ARG A 87 3.56 -1.42 5.90
CA ARG A 87 2.19 -1.93 6.08
C ARG A 87 1.50 -2.24 4.76
N ILE A 88 1.78 -1.45 3.73
CA ILE A 88 1.28 -1.68 2.38
C ILE A 88 1.56 -3.11 1.92
N HIS A 89 2.78 -3.61 2.14
CA HIS A 89 3.16 -4.96 1.73
C HIS A 89 2.53 -6.02 2.62
N PHE A 90 2.49 -5.76 3.93
CA PHE A 90 1.93 -6.71 4.90
C PHE A 90 0.43 -6.96 4.69
N VAL A 91 -0.37 -5.90 4.47
CA VAL A 91 -1.82 -6.01 4.22
C VAL A 91 -2.13 -6.92 3.01
N LEU A 92 -1.27 -6.86 1.99
CA LEU A 92 -1.43 -7.64 0.76
C LEU A 92 -1.10 -9.10 0.97
N ILE A 93 0.05 -9.37 1.59
CA ILE A 93 0.44 -10.74 1.97
C ILE A 93 -0.63 -11.33 2.89
N ARG A 94 -1.08 -10.59 3.91
CA ARG A 94 -2.17 -11.00 4.79
C ARG A 94 -3.41 -11.42 4.00
N SER A 95 -3.84 -10.62 3.04
CA SER A 95 -5.05 -10.91 2.24
C SER A 95 -4.88 -12.21 1.44
N ALA A 96 -3.72 -12.40 0.81
CA ALA A 96 -3.41 -13.63 0.08
C ALA A 96 -3.39 -14.88 1.00
N TYR A 97 -2.83 -14.78 2.20
CA TYR A 97 -2.80 -15.88 3.16
C TYR A 97 -4.20 -16.23 3.68
N LEU A 98 -5.05 -15.23 3.94
CA LEU A 98 -6.43 -15.45 4.37
C LEU A 98 -7.26 -16.14 3.28
N ASP A 99 -7.13 -15.69 2.03
CA ASP A 99 -7.83 -16.28 0.90
C ASP A 99 -7.38 -17.72 0.62
N ALA A 100 -6.09 -18.01 0.80
CA ALA A 100 -5.53 -19.36 0.63
C ALA A 100 -5.90 -20.32 1.77
N ASN A 101 -6.29 -19.81 2.94
CA ASN A 101 -6.58 -20.61 4.14
C ASN A 101 -7.96 -20.28 4.72
N PRO A 102 -9.05 -20.50 3.96
CA PRO A 102 -10.40 -20.17 4.42
C PRO A 102 -10.75 -20.98 5.68
N GLY A 103 -11.29 -20.31 6.70
CA GLY A 103 -11.69 -20.92 7.97
C GLY A 103 -10.56 -21.17 8.98
N ASN A 104 -9.31 -20.83 8.67
CA ASN A 104 -8.21 -20.91 9.64
C ASN A 104 -8.23 -19.69 10.60
N GLU A 105 -9.11 -19.76 11.60
CA GLU A 105 -9.26 -18.69 12.60
C GLU A 105 -7.97 -18.36 13.39
N PRO A 106 -7.16 -19.35 13.81
CA PRO A 106 -5.88 -19.07 14.46
C PRO A 106 -4.93 -18.25 13.58
N LEU A 107 -4.80 -18.60 12.30
CA LEU A 107 -3.97 -17.85 11.34
C LEU A 107 -4.51 -16.44 11.12
N ARG A 108 -5.84 -16.31 10.97
CA ARG A 108 -6.49 -14.99 10.84
C ARG A 108 -6.15 -14.11 12.02
N LYS A 109 -6.35 -14.62 13.23
CA LYS A 109 -6.05 -13.89 14.45
C LYS A 109 -4.59 -13.46 14.51
N TRP A 110 -3.65 -14.34 14.19
CA TRP A 110 -2.22 -13.98 14.16
C TRP A 110 -1.91 -12.86 13.16
N LEU A 111 -2.47 -12.93 11.95
CA LEU A 111 -2.30 -11.88 10.94
C LEU A 111 -2.91 -10.55 11.37
N ASP A 112 -4.03 -10.58 12.09
CA ASP A 112 -4.72 -9.38 12.60
C ASP A 112 -3.94 -8.75 13.76
N ASP A 113 -3.43 -9.56 14.69
CA ASP A 113 -2.60 -9.10 15.81
C ASP A 113 -1.27 -8.51 15.30
N ALA A 114 -0.66 -9.13 14.28
CA ALA A 114 0.51 -8.59 13.61
C ALA A 114 0.20 -7.24 12.95
N LEU A 115 -0.93 -7.11 12.23
CA LEU A 115 -1.35 -5.83 11.63
C LEU A 115 -1.54 -4.74 12.69
N ALA A 116 -2.15 -5.06 13.82
CA ALA A 116 -2.31 -4.12 14.94
C ALA A 116 -0.94 -3.66 15.49
N THR A 117 0.04 -4.56 15.56
CA THR A 117 1.42 -4.22 15.95
C THR A 117 2.08 -3.25 14.98
N PHE A 118 1.88 -3.45 13.66
CA PHE A 118 2.31 -2.48 12.67
C PHE A 118 1.63 -1.11 12.88
N ASP A 119 0.32 -1.09 13.14
CA ASP A 119 -0.40 0.16 13.34
C ASP A 119 0.08 0.92 14.58
N GLU A 120 0.42 0.21 15.66
CA GLU A 120 1.02 0.80 16.86
C GLU A 120 2.39 1.42 16.56
N ILE A 121 3.33 0.65 16.00
CA ILE A 121 4.72 1.09 15.75
C ILE A 121 4.79 2.25 14.75
N TYR A 122 3.92 2.24 13.74
CA TYR A 122 3.88 3.28 12.71
C TYR A 122 2.81 4.34 12.96
N SER A 123 2.22 4.36 14.16
CA SER A 123 1.36 5.47 14.61
C SER A 123 2.20 6.69 14.98
N GLY A 124 1.73 7.89 14.65
CA GLY A 124 2.45 9.13 14.97
C GLY A 124 3.70 9.35 14.11
N LYS A 125 4.86 9.56 14.77
CA LYS A 125 6.13 9.80 14.07
C LYS A 125 6.68 8.48 13.56
N ARG A 126 6.61 8.27 12.25
CA ARG A 126 7.09 7.04 11.61
C ARG A 126 8.58 6.82 11.88
N PRO A 127 8.99 5.62 12.32
CA PRO A 127 10.41 5.29 12.42
C PRO A 127 11.03 5.22 11.02
N GLY A 128 12.36 5.33 10.95
CA GLY A 128 13.10 4.89 9.77
C GLY A 128 12.91 3.39 9.56
N PHE A 129 13.19 2.89 8.36
CA PHE A 129 12.93 1.51 8.00
C PHE A 129 13.72 0.52 8.85
N ILE A 130 14.99 0.81 9.14
CA ILE A 130 15.82 -0.10 9.96
C ILE A 130 15.27 -0.17 11.39
N ASP A 131 15.06 0.98 12.02
CA ASP A 131 14.48 1.05 13.38
C ASP A 131 13.09 0.41 13.44
N GLY A 132 12.25 0.68 12.43
CA GLY A 132 10.91 0.12 12.32
C GLY A 132 10.95 -1.40 12.12
N TYR A 133 11.91 -1.91 11.33
CA TYR A 133 12.10 -3.35 11.13
C TYR A 133 12.55 -4.05 12.42
N GLU A 134 13.49 -3.46 13.16
CA GLU A 134 13.92 -3.99 14.46
C GLU A 134 12.78 -4.00 15.48
N ALA A 135 12.00 -2.92 15.56
CA ALA A 135 10.83 -2.83 16.44
C ALA A 135 9.79 -3.90 16.10
N LEU A 136 9.47 -4.09 14.81
CA LEU A 136 8.55 -5.14 14.36
C LEU A 136 9.06 -6.53 14.71
N LYS A 137 10.35 -6.81 14.49
CA LYS A 137 10.97 -8.10 14.78
C LYS A 137 10.96 -8.42 16.28
N ALA A 138 11.08 -7.40 17.13
CA ALA A 138 10.99 -7.55 18.57
C ALA A 138 9.54 -7.78 19.06
N ALA A 139 8.56 -7.13 18.42
CA ALA A 139 7.17 -7.16 18.85
C ALA A 139 6.35 -8.34 18.28
N ILE A 140 6.69 -8.84 17.08
CA ILE A 140 5.92 -9.88 16.40
C ILE A 140 6.56 -11.25 16.63
N THR A 141 5.82 -12.16 17.26
CA THR A 141 6.21 -13.58 17.31
C THR A 141 5.86 -14.27 15.99
N PRO A 142 6.79 -14.99 15.34
CA PRO A 142 6.50 -15.68 14.07
C PRO A 142 5.39 -16.73 14.21
N TRP A 143 4.59 -16.88 13.16
CA TRP A 143 3.58 -17.93 13.08
C TRP A 143 4.19 -19.33 13.21
N GLY A 144 3.62 -20.16 14.08
CA GLY A 144 4.03 -21.56 14.27
C GLY A 144 5.22 -21.79 15.19
N ASN A 145 5.72 -20.74 15.86
CA ASN A 145 6.68 -20.85 16.97
C ASN A 145 5.99 -21.06 18.32
#